data_AF-A0A532E9U9-F1
#
_entry.id   AF-A0A532E9U9-F1
#
_cell.length_a   1.000
_cell.length_b   1.000
_cell.length_c   1.000
_cell.angle_alpha   90.00
_cell.angle_beta   90.00
_cell.angle_gamma   90.00
#
_symmetry.space_group_name_H-M   'P 1'
#
loop_
_entity.id
_entity.type
_entity.pdbx_description
1 polymer ?
#
loop_
_entity_poly.entity_id
_entity_poly.type
_entity_poly.pdbx_seq_one_letter_code
_entity_poly.pdbx_strand_id
1 'polypeptide(L)'
;MAGGGSGQGLYEHLYKRFFENRDDHQGYDFQHAPGGSSAPPSVTFAQKLRWWTWDRWQRRKRILAERDRLQRDIVSLRRNSAPGLKL
;
A
#
# COMPACT_ATOMS: atom_id res chain seq x y z
N MET A 1 -24.39 6.95 27.34
CA MET A 1 -23.75 8.18 27.84
C MET A 1 -22.23 7.99 27.82
N ALA A 2 -21.56 8.67 26.89
CA ALA A 2 -20.13 8.96 26.84
C ALA A 2 -20.03 10.23 25.97
N GLY A 3 -19.47 11.37 26.34
CA GLY A 3 -18.62 11.71 27.48
C GLY A 3 -17.40 12.50 26.95
N GLY A 4 -17.55 13.82 26.78
CA GLY A 4 -16.47 14.78 26.46
C GLY A 4 -16.03 14.76 24.98
N GLY A 5 -15.78 15.85 24.27
CA GLY A 5 -15.57 17.26 24.60
C GLY A 5 -14.98 17.91 23.34
N SER A 6 -15.37 19.16 23.07
CA SER A 6 -15.11 19.94 21.84
C SER A 6 -15.87 19.48 20.59
N GLY A 7 -16.72 20.36 20.07
CA GLY A 7 -17.57 20.13 18.90
C GLY A 7 -16.84 20.05 17.57
N GLN A 8 -15.65 19.44 17.55
CA GLN A 8 -14.97 19.09 16.31
C GLN A 8 -15.40 17.69 15.89
N GLY A 9 -16.08 17.60 14.76
CA GLY A 9 -16.40 16.31 14.16
C GLY A 9 -15.13 15.47 14.01
N LEU A 10 -15.25 14.15 14.17
CA LEU A 10 -14.14 13.17 14.09
C LEU A 10 -13.22 13.36 12.86
N TYR A 11 -13.75 13.97 11.79
CA TYR A 11 -13.05 14.22 10.53
C TYR A 11 -12.87 15.69 10.19
N GLU A 12 -13.26 16.61 11.05
CA GLU A 12 -13.30 18.05 10.75
C GLU A 12 -11.91 18.61 10.43
N HIS A 13 -10.88 18.15 11.14
CA HIS A 13 -9.50 18.53 10.87
C HIS A 13 -8.99 18.03 9.51
N LEU A 14 -9.49 16.88 9.01
CA LEU A 14 -9.15 16.36 7.68
C LEU A 14 -9.78 17.23 6.59
N TYR A 15 -11.06 17.57 6.75
CA TYR A 15 -11.77 18.42 5.79
C TYR A 15 -11.24 19.85 5.80
N LYS A 16 -10.95 20.41 6.99
CA LYS A 16 -10.40 21.77 7.11
C LYS A 16 -9.08 21.92 6.37
N ARG A 17 -8.14 20.98 6.56
CA ARG A 17 -6.85 20.98 5.86
C ARG A 17 -7.02 20.82 4.33
N PHE A 18 -8.01 20.03 3.91
CA PHE A 18 -8.32 19.88 2.48
C PHE A 18 -8.82 21.19 1.87
N PHE A 19 -9.71 21.92 2.56
CA PHE A 19 -10.22 23.21 2.08
C PHE A 19 -9.14 24.31 2.08
N GLU A 20 -8.24 24.33 3.07
CA GLU A 20 -7.11 25.26 3.13
C GLU A 20 -6.13 25.08 1.95
N ASN A 21 -5.94 23.84 1.49
CA ASN A 21 -5.00 23.50 0.41
C ASN A 21 -5.70 23.18 -0.92
N ARG A 22 -6.97 23.58 -1.08
CA ARG A 22 -7.78 23.25 -2.28
C ARG A 22 -7.14 23.77 -3.56
N ASP A 23 -6.52 24.94 -3.51
CA ASP A 23 -5.96 25.61 -4.68
C ASP A 23 -4.54 25.11 -5.02
N ASP A 24 -3.87 24.45 -4.08
CA ASP A 24 -2.52 23.88 -4.25
C ASP A 24 -2.53 22.48 -4.86
N HIS A 25 -3.69 21.82 -4.90
CA HIS A 25 -3.82 20.45 -5.38
C HIS A 25 -4.60 20.41 -6.69
N GLN A 26 -3.88 20.10 -7.78
CA GLN A 26 -4.50 19.65 -9.03
C GLN A 26 -5.30 18.38 -8.71
N GLY A 27 -6.63 18.45 -8.82
CA GLY A 27 -7.51 17.32 -8.58
C GLY A 27 -7.21 16.15 -9.51
N TYR A 28 -7.82 15.00 -9.24
CA TYR A 28 -7.74 13.88 -10.16
C TYR A 28 -8.43 14.26 -11.49
N ASP A 29 -7.64 14.46 -12.54
CA ASP A 29 -8.19 14.69 -13.88
C ASP A 29 -8.72 13.36 -14.42
N PHE A 30 -10.05 13.22 -14.41
CA PHE A 30 -10.74 12.04 -14.93
C PHE A 30 -10.44 11.78 -16.42
N GLN A 31 -10.01 12.79 -17.17
CA GLN A 31 -9.63 12.68 -18.58
C GLN A 31 -8.14 12.41 -18.77
N HIS A 32 -7.29 12.76 -17.80
CA HIS A 32 -5.86 12.50 -17.79
C HIS A 32 -5.47 11.60 -16.60
N ALA A 33 -5.95 10.36 -16.62
CA ALA A 33 -5.39 9.34 -15.75
C ALA A 33 -3.87 9.26 -16.03
N PRO A 34 -2.99 9.30 -15.01
CA PRO A 34 -1.57 9.16 -15.21
C PRO A 34 -1.31 7.88 -16.01
N GLY A 35 -0.84 8.06 -17.25
CA GLY A 35 -0.66 6.97 -18.20
C GLY A 35 0.34 5.96 -17.64
N GLY A 36 -0.15 4.79 -17.27
CA GLY A 36 0.69 3.78 -16.64
C GLY A 36 -0.09 2.75 -15.83
N SER A 37 -1.14 2.16 -16.41
CA SER A 37 -1.66 0.90 -15.86
C SER A 37 -0.73 -0.23 -16.29
N SER A 38 0.49 -0.25 -15.75
CA SER A 38 1.31 -1.45 -15.84
C SER A 38 0.67 -2.47 -14.92
N ALA A 39 0.09 -3.51 -15.51
CA ALA A 39 -0.38 -4.65 -14.72
C ALA A 39 0.78 -5.09 -13.82
N PRO A 40 0.57 -5.19 -12.50
CA PRO A 40 1.62 -5.66 -11.62
C PRO A 40 2.06 -7.05 -12.11
N PRO A 41 3.36 -7.37 -12.07
CA PRO A 41 3.86 -8.65 -12.52
C PRO A 41 3.08 -9.77 -11.83
N SER A 42 2.32 -10.54 -12.63
CA SER A 42 1.54 -11.65 -12.11
C SER A 42 2.50 -12.81 -11.82
N VAL A 43 2.56 -13.24 -10.57
CA VAL A 43 3.44 -14.34 -10.17
C VAL A 43 2.85 -15.63 -10.72
N THR A 44 3.32 -16.07 -11.89
CA THR A 44 2.97 -17.39 -12.44
C THR A 44 3.75 -18.46 -11.70
N PHE A 45 3.07 -19.22 -10.84
CA PHE A 45 3.66 -20.41 -10.23
C PHE A 45 3.82 -21.51 -11.29
N ALA A 46 4.97 -22.21 -11.29
CA ALA A 46 5.22 -23.35 -12.18
C ALA A 46 4.12 -24.43 -12.09
N GLN A 47 3.43 -24.51 -10.95
CA GLN A 47 2.20 -25.29 -10.80
C GLN A 47 1.07 -24.37 -10.30
N LYS A 48 -0.02 -24.28 -11.08
CA LYS A 48 -1.22 -23.56 -10.65
C LYS A 48 -1.76 -24.16 -9.36
N LEU A 49 -2.01 -23.32 -8.35
CA LEU A 49 -2.54 -23.76 -7.06
C LEU A 49 -3.98 -24.26 -7.25
N ARG A 50 -4.17 -25.58 -7.32
CA ARG A 50 -5.51 -26.18 -7.35
C ARG A 50 -6.11 -26.14 -5.93
N TRP A 51 -7.37 -25.77 -5.79
CA TRP A 51 -8.00 -25.55 -4.49
C TRP A 51 -8.18 -26.86 -3.68
N TRP A 52 -8.18 -28.02 -4.33
CA TRP A 52 -8.36 -29.36 -3.74
C TRP A 52 -7.06 -30.13 -3.44
N THR A 53 -5.87 -29.52 -3.48
CA THR A 53 -4.64 -30.28 -3.19
C THR A 53 -4.38 -30.38 -1.69
N TRP A 54 -4.08 -31.60 -1.22
CA TRP A 54 -3.77 -31.90 0.17
C TRP A 54 -2.54 -31.14 0.70
N ASP A 55 -1.60 -30.79 -0.18
CA ASP A 55 -0.37 -30.05 0.14
C ASP A 55 -0.53 -28.52 0.11
N ARG A 56 -1.76 -28.01 -0.05
CA ARG A 56 -2.06 -26.57 -0.17
C ARG A 56 -1.52 -25.75 1.00
N TRP A 57 -1.65 -26.23 2.24
CA TRP A 57 -1.22 -25.48 3.43
C TRP A 57 0.31 -25.32 3.45
N GLN A 58 1.05 -26.36 3.04
CA GLN A 58 2.51 -26.35 3.01
C GLN A 58 3.02 -25.44 1.89
N ARG A 59 2.37 -25.46 0.72
CA ARG A 59 2.67 -24.53 -0.38
C ARG A 59 2.37 -23.08 0.00
N ARG A 60 1.23 -22.81 0.66
CA ARG A 60 0.88 -21.45 1.12
C ARG A 60 1.93 -20.90 2.09
N LYS A 61 2.44 -21.73 3.01
CA LYS A 61 3.55 -21.33 3.90
C LYS A 61 4.79 -20.93 3.12
N ARG A 62 5.20 -21.68 2.10
CA ARG A 62 6.36 -21.33 1.25
C ARG A 62 6.15 -20.01 0.50
N ILE A 63 4.97 -19.80 -0.08
CA ILE A 63 4.64 -18.56 -0.79
C ILE A 63 4.72 -17.35 0.15
N LEU A 64 4.16 -17.46 1.36
CA LEU A 64 4.21 -16.39 2.35
C LEU A 64 5.66 -16.11 2.80
N ALA A 65 6.45 -17.16 3.03
CA ALA A 65 7.86 -17.00 3.41
C ALA A 65 8.69 -16.27 2.34
N GLU A 66 8.50 -16.62 1.05
CA GLU A 66 9.16 -15.92 -0.06
C GLU A 66 8.67 -14.48 -0.21
N ARG A 67 7.36 -14.23 -0.05
CA ARG A 67 6.82 -12.87 -0.02
C ARG A 67 7.50 -12.04 1.08
N ASP A 68 7.57 -12.56 2.30
CA ASP A 68 8.13 -11.84 3.44
C ASP A 68 9.65 -11.62 3.29
N ARG A 69 10.35 -12.52 2.58
CA ARG A 69 11.75 -12.31 2.18
C ARG A 69 11.88 -11.15 1.18
N LEU A 70 11.13 -11.17 0.08
CA LEU A 70 11.16 -10.11 -0.93
C LEU A 70 10.77 -8.74 -0.36
N GLN A 71 9.80 -8.70 0.55
CA GLN A 71 9.42 -7.47 1.24
C GLN A 71 10.57 -6.92 2.09
N ARG A 72 11.26 -7.77 2.84
CA ARG A 72 12.44 -7.36 3.61
C ARG A 72 13.56 -6.84 2.70
N ASP A 73 13.78 -7.48 1.56
CA ASP A 73 14.78 -7.05 0.59
C ASP A 73 14.44 -5.67 -0.03
N ILE A 74 13.18 -5.41 -0.36
CA ILE A 74 12.75 -4.09 -0.84
C ILE A 74 12.95 -3.01 0.22
N VAL A 75 12.58 -3.30 1.47
CA VAL A 75 12.74 -2.36 2.59
C VAL A 75 14.22 -2.10 2.87
N SER A 76 15.08 -3.13 2.83
CA SER A 76 16.52 -2.97 3.02
C SER A 76 17.18 -2.20 1.87
N LEU A 77 16.79 -2.48 0.62
CA LEU A 77 17.23 -1.72 -0.55
C LEU A 77 16.85 -0.24 -0.43
N ARG A 78 15.62 0.09 -0.02
CA ARG A 78 15.23 1.50 0.22
C ARG A 78 16.05 2.16 1.31
N ARG A 79 16.37 1.43 2.39
CA ARG A 79 17.17 1.95 3.50
C ARG A 79 18.62 2.20 3.10
N ASN A 80 19.17 1.34 2.24
CA ASN A 80 20.56 1.42 1.77
C ASN A 80 20.73 2.35 0.54
N SER A 81 19.67 2.57 -0.25
CA SER A 81 19.66 3.48 -1.40
C SER A 81 19.45 4.95 -0.99
N ALA A 82 19.32 5.24 0.31
CA ALA A 82 19.30 6.59 0.86
C ALA A 82 20.60 6.92 1.60
N PRO A 83 21.76 7.06 0.92
CA PRO A 83 22.92 7.69 1.52
C PRO A 83 22.69 9.20 1.51
N GLY A 84 21.95 9.76 2.47
CA GLY A 84 21.78 11.23 2.47
C GLY A 84 20.87 11.91 3.50
N LEU A 85 20.01 11.24 4.25
CA LEU A 85 19.33 11.90 5.38
C LEU A 85 20.01 11.53 6.69
N LYS A 86 21.12 12.21 6.97
CA LYS A 86 21.53 12.47 8.35
C LYS A 86 20.72 13.68 8.82
N LEU A 87 19.82 13.46 9.78
CA LEU A 87 19.40 14.51 10.71
C LEU A 87 20.54 14.79 11.68
#